data_AF-A0A3B9IW70-F1
#
_entry.id   AF-A0A3B9IW70-F1
#
_cell.length_a   1.000
_cell.length_b   1.000
_cell.length_c   1.000
_cell.angle_alpha   90.00
_cell.angle_beta   90.00
_cell.angle_gamma   90.00
#
_symmetry.space_group_name_H-M   'P 1'
#
loop_
_entity.id
_entity.type
_entity.pdbx_description
1 polymer ?
#
loop_
_entity_poly.entity_id
_entity_poly.type
_entity_poly.pdbx_seq_one_letter_code
_entity_poly.pdbx_strand_id
1 'polypeptide(L)'
;MKTTKKGFTLIELIVVIAIIGVLAAILVPSMLGYVKKSKIQGANSAASTMLKAVNSALEELDEEDKIYNGSDVGHGSDDAPASSGASKDDVLKYMKQYSDDVETVDWHASLINGVAVSCAVRSGRYYGTSPIVATNKTYDDKLGKCTSTSDADAIALAKYKTDHGITE
;
A
#
# COMPACT_ATOMS: atom_id res chain seq x y z
N MET A 1 -15.17 60.44 -21.00
CA MET A 1 -13.86 59.76 -21.15
C MET A 1 -14.10 58.37 -21.70
N LYS A 2 -13.92 58.14 -23.01
CA LYS A 2 -14.13 56.81 -23.63
C LYS A 2 -12.92 55.93 -23.33
N THR A 3 -13.11 54.87 -22.55
CA THR A 3 -12.09 53.85 -22.33
C THR A 3 -12.00 52.98 -23.57
N THR A 4 -10.86 53.01 -24.26
CA THR A 4 -10.57 52.11 -25.38
C THR A 4 -10.39 50.70 -24.82
N LYS A 5 -11.40 49.84 -24.99
CA LYS A 5 -11.25 48.41 -24.71
C LYS A 5 -10.28 47.83 -25.75
N LYS A 6 -9.02 47.60 -25.36
CA LYS A 6 -8.09 46.80 -26.16
C LYS A 6 -8.62 45.35 -26.18
N GLY A 7 -9.12 44.92 -27.33
CA GLY A 7 -9.55 43.54 -27.53
C GLY A 7 -8.33 42.63 -27.70
N PHE A 8 -8.40 41.43 -27.13
CA PHE A 8 -7.41 40.37 -27.34
C PHE A 8 -7.45 39.92 -28.81
N THR A 9 -6.29 39.74 -29.45
CA THR A 9 -6.27 39.30 -30.84
C THR A 9 -6.42 37.78 -30.92
N LEU A 10 -7.09 37.28 -31.97
CA LEU A 10 -7.20 35.84 -32.22
C LEU A 10 -5.82 35.20 -32.41
N ILE A 11 -4.87 35.94 -32.98
CA ILE A 11 -3.50 35.45 -33.19
C ILE A 11 -2.74 35.28 -31.87
N GLU A 12 -2.89 36.20 -30.91
CA GLU A 12 -2.31 36.04 -29.57
C GLU A 12 -2.84 34.79 -28.88
N LEU A 13 -4.14 34.50 -29.03
CA LEU A 13 -4.74 33.30 -28.44
C LEU A 13 -4.18 32.02 -29.09
N ILE A 14 -4.04 32.00 -30.42
CA ILE A 14 -3.53 30.84 -31.16
C ILE A 14 -2.07 30.52 -30.78
N VAL A 15 -1.23 31.55 -30.61
CA VAL A 15 0.17 31.34 -30.19
C VAL A 15 0.25 30.80 -28.75
N VAL A 16 -0.61 31.28 -27.84
CA VAL A 16 -0.63 30.81 -26.45
C VAL A 16 -1.01 29.33 -26.37
N ILE A 17 -2.08 28.91 -27.06
CA ILE A 17 -2.48 27.49 -27.06
C ILE A 17 -1.42 26.59 -27.72
N ALA A 18 -0.70 27.11 -28.72
CA ALA A 18 0.39 26.38 -29.36
C ALA A 18 1.55 26.11 -28.38
N ILE A 19 1.95 27.12 -27.59
CA ILE A 19 3.00 26.96 -26.57
C ILE A 19 2.54 26.01 -25.46
N ILE A 20 1.31 26.16 -24.96
CA ILE A 20 0.74 25.25 -23.94
C ILE A 20 0.69 23.81 -24.46
N GLY A 21 0.34 23.60 -25.74
CA GLY A 21 0.32 22.29 -26.38
C GLY A 21 1.67 21.59 -26.37
N VAL A 22 2.74 22.30 -26.73
CA VAL A 22 4.11 21.75 -26.72
C VAL A 22 4.57 21.42 -25.29
N LEU A 23 4.31 22.31 -24.33
CA LEU A 23 4.68 22.08 -22.93
C LEU A 23 3.94 20.88 -22.34
N ALA A 24 2.63 20.77 -22.60
CA ALA A 24 1.81 19.67 -22.14
C ALA A 24 2.28 18.33 -22.72
N ALA A 25 2.67 18.29 -24.00
CA ALA A 25 3.13 17.07 -24.66
C ALA A 25 4.37 16.44 -23.99
N ILE A 26 5.28 17.27 -23.49
CA ILE A 26 6.49 16.80 -22.77
C ILE A 26 6.16 16.48 -21.30
N LEU A 27 5.33 17.31 -20.67
CA LEU A 27 5.07 17.23 -19.23
C LEU A 27 4.20 16.04 -18.84
N VAL A 28 3.13 15.75 -19.60
CA VAL A 28 2.15 14.71 -19.27
C VAL A 28 2.78 13.32 -19.07
N PRO A 29 3.57 12.76 -20.02
CA PRO A 29 4.15 11.42 -19.83
C PRO A 29 5.12 11.36 -18.63
N SER A 30 5.89 12.43 -18.39
CA SER A 30 6.80 12.51 -17.24
C SER A 30 6.05 12.52 -15.90
N MET A 31 4.96 13.28 -15.82
CA MET A 31 4.14 13.39 -14.60
C MET A 31 3.46 12.07 -14.26
N LEU A 32 2.96 11.32 -15.25
CA LEU A 32 2.31 10.02 -15.02
C LEU A 32 3.27 9.01 -14.37
N GLY A 33 4.53 8.96 -14.81
CA GLY A 33 5.55 8.11 -14.20
C GLY A 33 5.89 8.50 -12.76
N TYR A 34 5.97 9.81 -12.48
CA TYR A 34 6.25 10.31 -11.14
C TYR A 34 5.11 9.99 -10.16
N VAL A 35 3.86 10.18 -10.58
CA VAL A 35 2.69 9.85 -9.77
C VAL A 35 2.63 8.35 -9.49
N LYS A 36 2.84 7.48 -10.49
CA LYS A 36 2.91 6.02 -10.29
C LYS A 36 3.98 5.65 -9.25
N LYS A 37 5.19 6.18 -9.39
CA LYS A 37 6.30 5.96 -8.43
C LYS A 37 5.91 6.40 -7.01
N SER A 38 5.33 7.58 -6.85
CA SER A 38 4.93 8.12 -5.55
C SER A 38 3.87 7.25 -4.88
N LYS A 39 2.86 6.77 -5.63
CA LYS A 39 1.83 5.87 -5.11
C LYS A 39 2.41 4.52 -4.67
N ILE A 40 3.30 3.93 -5.48
CA ILE A 40 3.98 2.67 -5.13
C ILE A 40 4.83 2.84 -3.86
N GLN A 41 5.59 3.94 -3.76
CA GLN A 41 6.40 4.21 -2.56
C GLN A 41 5.54 4.40 -1.31
N GLY A 42 4.44 5.15 -1.42
CA GLY A 42 3.48 5.30 -0.32
C GLY A 42 2.92 3.96 0.14
N ALA A 43 2.51 3.11 -0.79
CA ALA A 43 2.00 1.77 -0.47
C ALA A 43 3.06 0.90 0.22
N ASN A 44 4.30 0.85 -0.28
CA ASN A 44 5.38 0.08 0.36
C ASN A 44 5.70 0.57 1.77
N SER A 45 5.67 1.90 1.98
CA SER A 45 5.86 2.49 3.31
C SER A 45 4.74 2.10 4.25
N ALA A 46 3.48 2.16 3.78
CA ALA A 46 2.32 1.77 4.56
C ALA A 46 2.39 0.29 4.97
N ALA A 47 2.76 -0.61 4.06
CA ALA A 47 2.95 -2.04 4.37
C ALA A 47 4.03 -2.27 5.44
N SER A 48 5.12 -1.51 5.41
CA SER A 48 6.19 -1.62 6.42
C SER A 48 5.76 -1.08 7.79
N THR A 49 4.94 -0.02 7.82
CA THR A 49 4.34 0.48 9.06
C THR A 49 3.33 -0.52 9.62
N MET A 50 2.47 -1.09 8.75
CA MET A 50 1.45 -2.04 9.14
C MET A 50 2.07 -3.32 9.71
N LEU A 51 3.11 -3.86 9.08
CA LEU A 51 3.85 -5.03 9.59
C LEU A 51 4.39 -4.79 11.01
N LYS A 52 4.90 -3.59 11.29
CA LYS A 52 5.36 -3.23 12.63
C LYS A 52 4.21 -3.13 13.62
N ALA A 53 3.11 -2.49 13.22
CA ALA A 53 1.92 -2.36 14.06
C ALA A 53 1.32 -3.73 14.42
N VAL A 54 1.28 -4.68 13.49
CA VAL A 54 0.86 -6.06 13.78
C VAL A 54 1.78 -6.68 14.83
N ASN A 55 3.10 -6.62 14.65
CA ASN A 55 4.04 -7.21 15.61
C ASN A 55 3.93 -6.56 17.00
N SER A 56 3.77 -5.23 17.10
CA SER A 56 3.55 -4.56 18.37
C SER A 56 2.23 -4.96 19.03
N ALA A 57 1.17 -5.18 18.24
CA ALA A 57 -0.10 -5.68 18.76
C ALA A 57 -0.02 -7.12 19.27
N LEU A 58 0.76 -7.97 18.60
CA LEU A 58 0.99 -9.35 19.02
C LEU A 58 1.80 -9.42 20.32
N GLU A 59 2.77 -8.50 20.50
CA GLU A 59 3.55 -8.38 21.74
C GLU A 59 2.67 -7.98 22.94
N GLU A 60 1.83 -6.95 22.79
CA GLU A 60 0.90 -6.52 23.85
C GLU A 60 -0.12 -7.62 24.22
N LEU A 61 -0.55 -8.40 23.23
CA LEU A 61 -1.43 -9.55 23.45
C LEU A 61 -0.75 -10.69 24.23
N ASP A 62 0.53 -10.93 23.97
CA ASP A 62 1.33 -11.92 24.69
C ASP A 62 1.51 -11.51 26.17
N GLU A 63 1.72 -10.21 26.46
CA GLU A 63 1.77 -9.69 27.84
C GLU A 63 0.47 -9.93 28.62
N GLU A 64 -0.67 -9.97 27.94
CA GLU A 64 -1.99 -10.27 28.54
C GLU A 64 -2.32 -11.78 28.58
N ASP A 65 -1.38 -12.67 28.25
CA ASP A 65 -1.59 -14.13 28.11
C ASP A 65 -2.67 -14.49 27.08
N LYS A 66 -2.83 -13.63 26.06
CA LYS A 66 -3.79 -13.77 24.96
C LYS A 66 -3.05 -14.07 23.66
N ILE A 67 -2.61 -15.31 23.49
CA ILE A 67 -1.85 -15.70 22.29
C ILE A 67 -2.77 -15.74 21.06
N TYR A 68 -2.36 -15.04 20.00
CA TYR A 68 -2.97 -15.13 18.68
C TYR A 68 -2.37 -16.30 17.88
N ASN A 69 -3.16 -17.34 17.62
CA ASN A 69 -2.71 -18.55 16.92
C ASN A 69 -3.08 -18.58 15.42
N GLY A 70 -3.47 -17.43 14.85
CA GLY A 70 -3.76 -17.34 13.41
C GLY A 70 -2.49 -17.42 12.55
N SER A 71 -2.64 -17.94 11.34
CA SER A 71 -1.59 -17.94 10.29
C SER A 71 -1.44 -16.59 9.61
N ASP A 72 -2.39 -15.70 9.81
CA ASP A 72 -2.59 -14.49 9.05
C ASP A 72 -3.56 -13.57 9.80
N VAL A 73 -3.41 -12.26 9.61
CA VAL A 73 -4.32 -11.25 10.13
C VAL A 73 -4.45 -10.14 9.10
N GLY A 74 -5.63 -9.58 8.93
CA GLY A 74 -5.87 -8.57 7.92
C GLY A 74 -7.15 -7.79 8.18
N HIS A 75 -7.39 -6.78 7.37
CA HIS A 75 -8.65 -6.04 7.34
C HIS A 75 -9.08 -5.94 5.88
N GLY A 76 -10.25 -6.48 5.53
CA GLY A 76 -10.79 -6.38 4.18
C GLY A 76 -11.64 -7.58 3.77
N SER A 77 -11.70 -7.87 2.47
CA SER A 77 -12.48 -9.00 1.92
C SER A 77 -11.82 -10.37 2.13
N ASP A 78 -10.58 -10.39 2.64
CA ASP A 78 -9.71 -11.55 2.72
C ASP A 78 -9.59 -12.06 4.18
N ASP A 79 -10.60 -11.78 5.00
CA ASP A 79 -10.53 -12.01 6.43
C ASP A 79 -10.38 -13.50 6.77
N ALA A 80 -9.27 -13.83 7.43
CA ALA A 80 -8.99 -15.16 7.96
C ALA A 80 -10.09 -15.61 8.94
N PRO A 81 -10.45 -16.90 8.97
CA PRO A 81 -11.41 -17.42 9.95
C PRO A 81 -10.85 -17.28 11.38
N ALA A 82 -11.73 -16.93 12.32
CA ALA A 82 -11.36 -16.81 13.73
C ALA A 82 -10.79 -18.13 14.27
N SER A 83 -9.66 -18.04 14.99
CA SER A 83 -9.01 -19.18 15.65
C SER A 83 -9.29 -19.17 17.16
N SER A 84 -9.06 -20.31 17.83
CA SER A 84 -9.12 -20.41 19.28
C SER A 84 -7.94 -19.69 19.94
N GLY A 85 -8.21 -18.66 20.74
CA GLY A 85 -7.20 -17.76 21.34
C GLY A 85 -7.66 -16.31 21.28
N ALA A 86 -6.71 -15.36 21.29
CA ALA A 86 -7.02 -13.97 20.93
C ALA A 86 -7.70 -13.94 19.55
N SER A 87 -8.75 -13.14 19.42
CA SER A 87 -9.41 -12.96 18.14
C SER A 87 -8.62 -12.00 17.26
N LYS A 88 -8.88 -12.04 15.95
CA LYS A 88 -8.39 -11.01 15.04
C LYS A 88 -8.78 -9.59 15.52
N ASP A 89 -9.99 -9.44 16.07
CA ASP A 89 -10.48 -8.14 16.56
C ASP A 89 -9.63 -7.61 17.72
N ASP A 90 -9.08 -8.50 18.55
CA ASP A 90 -8.15 -8.12 19.61
C ASP A 90 -6.84 -7.58 19.03
N VAL A 91 -6.31 -8.21 17.98
CA VAL A 91 -5.12 -7.70 17.25
C VAL A 91 -5.42 -6.31 16.69
N LEU A 92 -6.55 -6.14 15.98
CA LEU A 92 -6.93 -4.85 15.40
C LEU A 92 -7.09 -3.75 16.46
N LYS A 93 -7.62 -4.08 17.64
CA LYS A 93 -7.76 -3.14 18.75
C LYS A 93 -6.42 -2.58 19.21
N TYR A 94 -5.39 -3.40 19.35
CA TYR A 94 -4.05 -2.91 19.73
C TYR A 94 -3.36 -2.19 18.58
N MET A 95 -3.54 -2.67 17.34
CA MET A 95 -2.99 -1.98 16.16
C MET A 95 -3.48 -0.53 16.03
N LYS A 96 -4.73 -0.24 16.43
CA LYS A 96 -5.27 1.14 16.44
C LYS A 96 -4.48 2.11 17.33
N GLN A 97 -3.76 1.62 18.34
CA GLN A 97 -2.91 2.48 19.16
C GLN A 97 -1.72 3.02 18.36
N TYR A 98 -1.34 2.34 17.28
CA TYR A 98 -0.19 2.66 16.45
C TYR A 98 -0.58 3.27 15.09
N SER A 99 -1.78 3.01 14.59
CA SER A 99 -2.23 3.54 13.30
C SER A 99 -3.76 3.65 13.22
N ASP A 100 -4.26 4.84 12.89
CA ASP A 100 -5.68 5.08 12.61
C ASP A 100 -6.16 4.43 11.30
N ASP A 101 -5.22 4.05 10.43
CA ASP A 101 -5.52 3.53 9.09
C ASP A 101 -5.92 2.04 9.08
N VAL A 102 -5.79 1.35 10.21
CA VAL A 102 -5.97 -0.11 10.35
C VAL A 102 -7.35 -0.60 9.92
N GLU A 103 -8.38 0.23 10.07
CA GLU A 103 -9.77 -0.09 9.66
C GLU A 103 -10.24 0.64 8.40
N THR A 104 -9.41 1.51 7.84
CA THR A 104 -9.77 2.30 6.65
C THR A 104 -9.06 1.79 5.41
N VAL A 105 -7.97 1.07 5.60
CA VAL A 105 -7.11 0.54 4.56
C VAL A 105 -7.25 -0.97 4.51
N ASP A 106 -7.32 -1.51 3.30
CA ASP A 106 -7.28 -2.96 3.06
C ASP A 106 -5.83 -3.44 3.20
N TRP A 107 -5.60 -4.40 4.09
CA TRP A 107 -4.29 -4.96 4.38
C TRP A 107 -4.38 -6.41 4.84
N HIS A 108 -3.29 -7.14 4.63
CA HIS A 108 -3.14 -8.54 5.00
C HIS A 108 -1.71 -8.76 5.50
N ALA A 109 -1.51 -9.53 6.55
CA ALA A 109 -0.22 -9.89 7.09
C ALA A 109 -0.18 -11.37 7.41
N SER A 110 0.90 -12.04 7.02
CA SER A 110 1.11 -13.46 7.29
C SER A 110 2.01 -13.63 8.50
N LEU A 111 1.65 -14.60 9.35
CA LEU A 111 2.34 -14.93 10.57
C LEU A 111 3.02 -16.28 10.46
N ILE A 112 4.20 -16.39 11.09
CA ILE A 112 4.90 -17.66 11.29
C ILE A 112 5.25 -17.74 12.77
N ASN A 113 4.78 -18.78 13.46
CA ASN A 113 5.03 -19.02 14.89
C ASN A 113 4.70 -17.79 15.77
N GLY A 114 3.56 -17.14 15.53
CA GLY A 114 3.11 -15.99 16.32
C GLY A 114 3.79 -14.66 15.98
N VAL A 115 4.64 -14.60 14.95
CA VAL A 115 5.30 -13.38 14.50
C VAL A 115 4.84 -13.01 13.11
N ALA A 116 4.44 -11.76 12.88
CA ALA A 116 4.13 -11.29 11.54
C ALA A 116 5.41 -11.08 10.74
N VAL A 117 5.55 -11.82 9.64
CA VAL A 117 6.77 -11.86 8.82
C VAL A 117 6.62 -11.11 7.49
N SER A 118 5.40 -10.95 7.02
CA SER A 118 5.08 -10.21 5.82
C SER A 118 3.78 -9.44 5.98
N CYS A 119 3.65 -8.37 5.20
CA CYS A 119 2.40 -7.63 5.10
C CYS A 119 2.25 -7.05 3.70
N ALA A 120 1.01 -6.98 3.21
CA ALA A 120 0.59 -6.20 2.07
C ALA A 120 -0.48 -5.18 2.46
N VAL A 121 -0.42 -4.03 1.80
CA VAL A 121 -1.39 -2.93 1.96
C VAL A 121 -1.85 -2.48 0.59
N ARG A 122 -3.15 -2.21 0.44
CA ARG A 122 -3.73 -1.63 -0.77
C ARG A 122 -3.92 -0.11 -0.62
N SER A 123 -3.22 0.65 -1.45
CA SER A 123 -3.42 2.09 -1.61
C SER A 123 -4.05 2.39 -2.97
N GLY A 124 -5.37 2.42 -3.00
CA GLY A 124 -6.16 2.60 -4.23
C GLY A 124 -5.99 1.43 -5.19
N ARG A 125 -5.29 1.67 -6.32
CA ARG A 125 -4.99 0.63 -7.33
C ARG A 125 -3.63 -0.02 -7.15
N TYR A 126 -2.84 0.44 -6.17
CA TYR A 126 -1.48 -0.04 -5.97
C TYR A 126 -1.39 -0.85 -4.68
N TYR A 127 -0.66 -1.95 -4.72
CA TYR A 127 -0.29 -2.75 -3.57
C TYR A 127 1.12 -2.39 -3.15
N GLY A 128 1.33 -2.29 -1.85
CA GLY A 128 2.65 -2.26 -1.25
C GLY A 128 2.86 -3.50 -0.43
N THR A 129 4.10 -3.95 -0.33
CA THR A 129 4.45 -5.12 0.47
C THR A 129 5.60 -4.82 1.41
N SER A 130 5.76 -5.65 2.44
CA SER A 130 6.92 -5.70 3.32
C SER A 130 7.19 -7.17 3.66
N PRO A 131 8.45 -7.64 3.69
CA PRO A 131 9.69 -6.86 3.50
C PRO A 131 10.04 -6.58 2.02
N ILE A 132 9.33 -7.17 1.05
CA ILE A 132 9.62 -6.92 -0.37
C ILE A 132 9.17 -5.51 -0.75
N VAL A 133 10.05 -4.75 -1.38
CA VAL A 133 9.70 -3.45 -1.98
C VAL A 133 9.55 -3.59 -3.50
N ALA A 134 8.37 -3.28 -4.03
CA ALA A 134 8.16 -3.16 -5.47
C ALA A 134 8.60 -1.76 -5.95
N THR A 135 9.47 -1.70 -6.96
CA THR A 135 9.85 -0.44 -7.62
C THR A 135 8.95 -0.18 -8.82
N ASN A 136 8.91 1.06 -9.31
CA ASN A 136 8.15 1.39 -10.53
C ASN A 136 8.47 0.47 -11.73
N LYS A 137 9.71 -0.04 -11.83
CA LYS A 137 10.13 -0.94 -12.91
C LYS A 137 9.68 -2.38 -12.70
N THR A 138 9.68 -2.85 -11.46
CA THR A 138 9.36 -4.25 -11.11
C THR A 138 7.90 -4.45 -10.73
N TYR A 139 7.12 -3.36 -10.65
CA TYR A 139 5.79 -3.38 -10.08
C TYR A 139 4.85 -4.26 -10.89
N ASP A 140 4.79 -4.07 -12.20
CA ASP A 140 3.81 -4.75 -13.05
C ASP A 140 4.04 -6.28 -13.07
N ASP A 141 5.29 -6.71 -12.95
CA ASP A 141 5.68 -8.12 -12.88
C ASP A 141 5.40 -8.75 -11.52
N LYS A 142 5.62 -7.99 -10.42
CA LYS A 142 5.49 -8.50 -9.05
C LYS A 142 4.08 -8.36 -8.49
N LEU A 143 3.50 -7.16 -8.55
CA LEU A 143 2.27 -6.79 -7.85
C LEU A 143 1.17 -6.29 -8.78
N GLY A 144 1.48 -6.00 -10.05
CA GLY A 144 0.51 -5.46 -11.01
C GLY A 144 -0.61 -6.42 -11.41
N LYS A 145 -0.49 -7.70 -11.07
CA LYS A 145 -1.47 -8.75 -11.36
C LYS A 145 -2.25 -9.21 -10.13
N CYS A 146 -1.90 -8.74 -8.93
CA CYS A 146 -2.60 -9.10 -7.70
C CYS A 146 -4.03 -8.58 -7.74
N THR A 147 -4.98 -9.39 -7.30
CA THR A 147 -6.40 -9.04 -7.24
C THR A 147 -6.85 -8.66 -5.84
N SER A 148 -6.09 -9.09 -4.83
CA SER A 148 -6.35 -8.86 -3.42
C SER A 148 -5.07 -8.54 -2.63
N THR A 149 -5.21 -8.17 -1.34
CA THR A 149 -4.07 -7.94 -0.44
C THR A 149 -3.43 -9.26 -0.02
N SER A 150 -4.23 -10.31 0.17
CA SER A 150 -3.71 -11.68 0.39
C SER A 150 -2.83 -12.18 -0.76
N ASP A 151 -3.21 -11.93 -2.03
CA ASP A 151 -2.39 -12.26 -3.20
C ASP A 151 -1.01 -11.58 -3.14
N ALA A 152 -1.01 -10.29 -2.79
CA ALA A 152 0.20 -9.49 -2.70
C ALA A 152 1.09 -9.93 -1.53
N ASP A 153 0.48 -10.25 -0.38
CA ASP A 153 1.18 -10.72 0.80
C ASP A 153 1.76 -12.12 0.62
N ALA A 154 1.07 -13.02 -0.09
CA ALA A 154 1.58 -14.34 -0.42
C ALA A 154 2.91 -14.27 -1.20
N ILE A 155 3.07 -13.28 -2.08
CA ILE A 155 4.33 -13.03 -2.80
C ILE A 155 5.43 -12.58 -1.82
N ALA A 156 5.08 -11.70 -0.87
CA ALA A 156 5.98 -11.25 0.18
C ALA A 156 6.44 -12.39 1.09
N LEU A 157 5.48 -13.21 1.54
CA LEU A 157 5.69 -14.39 2.36
C LEU A 157 6.57 -15.43 1.66
N ALA A 158 6.29 -15.76 0.40
CA ALA A 158 7.07 -16.74 -0.35
C ALA A 158 8.55 -16.33 -0.45
N LYS A 159 8.82 -15.04 -0.68
CA LYS A 159 10.19 -14.53 -0.68
C LYS A 159 10.82 -14.57 0.71
N TYR A 160 10.08 -14.18 1.75
CA TYR A 160 10.57 -14.24 3.13
C TYR A 160 11.00 -15.66 3.49
N LYS A 161 10.12 -16.65 3.22
CA LYS A 161 10.41 -18.07 3.44
C LYS A 161 11.66 -18.52 2.68
N THR A 162 11.77 -18.13 1.40
CA THR A 162 12.94 -18.44 0.57
C THR A 162 14.23 -17.84 1.14
N ASP A 163 14.21 -16.58 1.54
CA ASP A 163 15.39 -15.87 2.07
C ASP A 163 15.84 -16.42 3.44
N HIS A 164 14.94 -17.08 4.19
CA HIS A 164 15.21 -17.65 5.51
C HIS A 164 15.28 -19.19 5.53
N GLY A 165 15.19 -19.85 4.37
CA GLY A 165 15.25 -21.31 4.27
C GLY A 165 14.07 -22.05 4.94
N ILE A 166 12.92 -21.39 5.06
CA ILE A 166 11.70 -21.98 5.60
C ILE A 166 11.02 -22.77 4.48
N THR A 167 10.87 -24.08 4.67
CA THR A 167 10.13 -24.97 3.75
C THR A 167 8.69 -25.11 4.24
N GLU A 168 7.75 -25.29 3.30
CA GLU A 168 6.31 -25.46 3.60
C GLU A 168 5.99 -26.76 4.34
#